data_AF-A0A6J4KC34-F1
#
_entry.id   AF-A0A6J4KC34-F1
#
_cell.length_a   1.000
_cell.length_b   1.000
_cell.length_c   1.000
_cell.angle_alpha   90.00
_cell.angle_beta   90.00
_cell.angle_gamma   90.00
#
_symmetry.space_group_name_H-M   'P 1'
#
loop_
_entity.id
_entity.type
_entity.pdbx_description
1 polymer ?
#
loop_
_entity_poly.entity_id
_entity_poly.type
_entity_poly.pdbx_seq_one_letter_code
_entity_poly.pdbx_strand_id
1 'polypeptide(L)'
;MPAATNDQIPKPLTYTLMYHFLWFVLFLLSALTLWGIFLSTGRGFWLGFVPPLLLVVLALIAGIGFLATYVVRVQILLGDLDKGAGFRWSARSSWAVVLLAPTLFGVWKLVAEPLARHAWPGLWPVTVQMTLTTAEVEVVVWWLSHLLSVRGLARGRKVYLAPAAPQVAAATPA
;
A
#
# COMPACT_ATOMS: atom_id res chain seq x y z
N MET A 1 -28.38 15.01 -11.90
CA MET A 1 -26.92 15.11 -11.77
C MET A 1 -26.30 14.30 -12.90
N PRO A 2 -25.33 14.83 -13.68
CA PRO A 2 -24.67 14.02 -14.70
C PRO A 2 -23.97 12.84 -14.01
N ALA A 3 -24.12 11.64 -14.55
CA ALA A 3 -23.45 10.46 -14.02
C ALA A 3 -21.93 10.68 -14.07
N ALA A 4 -21.27 10.61 -12.90
CA ALA A 4 -19.83 10.72 -12.80
C ALA A 4 -19.18 9.59 -13.60
N THR A 5 -18.60 9.90 -14.76
CA THR A 5 -17.94 8.91 -15.61
C THR A 5 -16.54 8.62 -15.10
N ASN A 6 -16.05 7.39 -15.28
CA ASN A 6 -14.69 6.98 -14.87
C ASN A 6 -13.58 7.87 -15.46
N ASP A 7 -13.86 8.61 -16.52
CA ASP A 7 -12.95 9.60 -17.13
C ASP A 7 -12.60 10.76 -16.18
N GLN A 8 -13.38 10.95 -15.11
CA GLN A 8 -13.12 11.95 -14.08
C GLN A 8 -12.02 11.53 -13.10
N ILE A 9 -11.75 10.22 -12.95
CA ILE A 9 -10.76 9.72 -12.00
C ILE A 9 -9.39 9.61 -12.68
N PRO A 10 -8.33 10.23 -12.14
CA PRO A 10 -6.99 10.04 -12.67
C PRO A 10 -6.53 8.59 -12.46
N LYS A 11 -6.14 7.87 -13.53
CA LYS A 11 -5.64 6.48 -13.46
C LYS A 11 -4.58 6.25 -12.36
N PRO A 12 -3.59 7.14 -12.18
CA PRO A 12 -2.76 7.23 -10.98
C PRO A 12 -3.42 6.90 -9.63
N LEU A 13 -4.54 7.54 -9.33
CA LEU A 13 -5.26 7.37 -8.08
C LEU A 13 -5.86 5.96 -7.99
N THR A 14 -6.37 5.44 -9.11
CA THR A 14 -6.84 4.05 -9.21
C THR A 14 -5.72 3.06 -8.93
N TYR A 15 -4.52 3.26 -9.48
CA TYR A 15 -3.39 2.38 -9.21
C TYR A 15 -2.92 2.46 -7.75
N THR A 16 -2.81 3.66 -7.18
CA THR A 16 -2.49 3.82 -5.74
C THR A 16 -3.52 3.12 -4.87
N LEU A 17 -4.81 3.25 -5.19
CA LEU A 17 -5.89 2.55 -4.47
C LEU A 17 -5.74 1.04 -4.57
N MET A 18 -5.49 0.51 -5.78
CA MET A 18 -5.28 -0.92 -6.01
C MET A 18 -4.06 -1.45 -5.27
N TYR A 19 -2.94 -0.71 -5.23
CA TYR A 19 -1.77 -1.15 -4.50
C TYR A 19 -2.04 -1.25 -3.01
N HIS A 20 -2.64 -0.23 -2.39
CA HIS A 20 -2.99 -0.30 -0.97
C HIS A 20 -3.97 -1.44 -0.66
N PHE A 21 -4.98 -1.64 -1.50
CA PHE A 21 -5.92 -2.76 -1.34
C PHE A 21 -5.22 -4.11 -1.45
N LEU A 22 -4.40 -4.30 -2.48
CA LEU A 22 -3.65 -5.53 -2.70
C LEU A 22 -2.77 -5.85 -1.49
N TRP A 23 -2.04 -4.85 -0.98
CA TRP A 23 -1.15 -5.05 0.16
C TRP A 23 -1.89 -5.27 1.47
N PHE A 24 -3.01 -4.59 1.69
CA PHE A 24 -3.90 -4.91 2.80
C PHE A 24 -4.31 -6.39 2.78
N VAL A 25 -4.75 -6.89 1.62
CA VAL A 25 -5.18 -8.28 1.45
C VAL A 25 -4.01 -9.24 1.61
N LEU A 26 -2.85 -8.99 0.99
CA LEU A 26 -1.69 -9.88 1.06
C LEU A 26 -1.16 -10.01 2.49
N PHE A 27 -0.95 -8.89 3.20
CA PHE A 27 -0.53 -8.93 4.60
C PHE A 27 -1.52 -9.70 5.48
N LEU A 28 -2.83 -9.50 5.27
CA LEU A 28 -3.86 -10.18 6.04
C LEU A 28 -3.90 -11.67 5.73
N LEU A 29 -3.83 -12.06 4.46
CA LEU A 29 -3.80 -13.47 4.06
C LEU A 29 -2.59 -14.17 4.64
N SER A 30 -1.40 -13.56 4.57
CA SER A 30 -0.19 -14.11 5.18
C SER A 30 -0.31 -14.26 6.70
N ALA A 31 -0.92 -13.28 7.38
CA ALA A 31 -1.19 -13.38 8.81
C ALA A 31 -2.11 -14.57 9.13
N LEU A 32 -3.23 -14.70 8.39
CA LEU A 32 -4.20 -15.79 8.55
C LEU A 32 -3.58 -17.16 8.24
N THR A 33 -2.77 -17.25 7.19
CA THR A 33 -2.05 -18.47 6.82
C THR A 33 -1.09 -18.88 7.91
N LEU A 34 -0.27 -17.95 8.43
CA LEU A 34 0.66 -18.27 9.51
C LEU A 34 -0.05 -18.63 10.81
N TRP A 35 -1.16 -17.97 11.17
CA TRP A 35 -1.99 -18.41 12.29
C TRP A 35 -2.53 -19.83 12.09
N GLY A 36 -3.06 -20.15 10.91
CA GLY A 36 -3.53 -21.49 10.58
C GLY A 36 -2.43 -22.55 10.77
N ILE A 37 -1.22 -22.27 10.29
CA ILE A 37 -0.06 -23.18 10.42
C ILE A 37 0.38 -23.29 11.90
N PHE A 38 0.52 -22.17 12.61
CA PHE A 38 1.10 -22.21 13.95
C PHE A 38 0.13 -22.78 15.00
N LEU A 39 -1.17 -22.48 14.88
CA LEU A 39 -2.19 -23.04 15.76
C LEU A 39 -2.44 -24.52 15.49
N SER A 40 -2.40 -24.97 14.23
CA SER A 40 -2.57 -26.39 13.89
C SER A 40 -1.38 -27.27 14.27
N THR A 41 -0.17 -26.71 14.37
CA THR A 41 1.05 -27.44 14.78
C THR A 41 1.21 -27.58 16.29
N GLY A 42 0.19 -27.22 17.08
CA GLY A 42 0.19 -27.41 18.53
C GLY A 42 1.18 -26.53 19.29
N ARG A 43 1.64 -25.42 18.68
CA ARG A 43 2.45 -24.43 19.39
C ARG A 43 1.59 -23.79 20.48
N GLY A 44 2.16 -23.55 21.66
CA GLY A 44 1.44 -22.86 22.74
C GLY A 44 0.86 -21.54 22.27
N PHE A 45 -0.30 -21.14 22.82
CA PHE A 45 -1.11 -20.02 22.33
C PHE A 45 -0.27 -18.76 22.01
N TRP A 46 0.60 -18.35 22.93
CA TRP A 46 1.47 -17.18 22.74
C TRP A 46 2.41 -17.30 21.53
N LEU A 47 3.00 -18.48 21.31
CA LEU A 47 3.93 -18.73 20.22
C LEU A 47 3.24 -18.91 18.86
N GLY A 48 1.96 -19.30 18.88
CA GLY A 48 1.16 -19.45 17.67
C GLY A 48 0.44 -18.17 17.27
N PHE A 49 -0.04 -17.39 18.24
CA PHE A 49 -0.90 -16.23 17.99
C PHE A 49 -0.12 -14.92 17.87
N VAL A 50 0.89 -14.67 18.72
CA VAL A 50 1.54 -13.36 18.75
C VAL A 50 2.39 -13.06 17.51
N PRO A 51 3.22 -13.97 16.98
CA PRO A 51 4.13 -13.60 15.90
C PRO A 51 3.40 -13.02 14.67
N PRO A 52 2.32 -13.64 14.14
CA PRO A 52 1.62 -13.10 12.97
C PRO A 52 0.94 -11.73 13.17
N LEU A 53 0.80 -11.22 14.40
CA LEU A 53 0.22 -9.88 14.65
C LEU A 53 1.00 -8.77 13.95
N LEU A 54 2.30 -8.95 13.71
CA LEU A 54 3.09 -8.02 12.93
C LEU A 54 2.53 -7.81 11.51
N LEU A 55 2.13 -8.90 10.84
CA LEU A 55 1.50 -8.83 9.52
C LEU A 55 0.11 -8.18 9.60
N VAL A 56 -0.62 -8.39 10.69
CA VAL A 56 -1.90 -7.69 10.94
C VAL A 56 -1.68 -6.18 11.06
N VAL A 57 -0.64 -5.73 11.77
CA VAL A 57 -0.31 -4.31 11.88
C VAL A 57 0.04 -3.72 10.51
N LEU A 58 0.82 -4.44 9.69
CA LEU A 58 1.12 -4.01 8.32
C LEU A 58 -0.14 -3.95 7.44
N ALA A 59 -1.04 -4.93 7.57
CA ALA A 59 -2.34 -4.93 6.91
C ALA A 59 -3.15 -3.69 7.31
N LEU A 60 -3.24 -3.38 8.61
CA LEU A 60 -3.96 -2.20 9.09
C LEU A 60 -3.39 -0.90 8.50
N ILE A 61 -2.07 -0.75 8.44
CA ILE A 61 -1.41 0.42 7.82
C ILE A 61 -1.79 0.53 6.34
N ALA A 62 -1.70 -0.57 5.58
CA ALA A 62 -2.10 -0.59 4.17
C ALA A 62 -3.62 -0.33 4.00
N GLY A 63 -4.45 -0.86 4.90
CA GLY A 63 -5.90 -0.65 4.94
C GLY A 63 -6.29 0.80 5.18
N ILE A 64 -5.56 1.52 6.06
CA ILE A 64 -5.71 2.98 6.24
C ILE A 64 -5.37 3.70 4.95
N GLY A 65 -4.27 3.34 4.28
CA GLY A 65 -3.89 3.90 2.98
C GLY A 65 -4.95 3.67 1.90
N PHE A 66 -5.55 2.47 1.87
CA PHE A 66 -6.65 2.12 0.99
C PHE A 66 -7.88 2.99 1.26
N LEU A 67 -8.35 3.02 2.51
CA LEU A 67 -9.54 3.78 2.90
C LEU A 67 -9.37 5.28 2.60
N ALA A 68 -8.23 5.86 2.98
CA ALA A 68 -7.96 7.27 2.72
C ALA A 68 -7.93 7.59 1.22
N THR A 69 -7.35 6.70 0.39
CA THR A 69 -7.34 6.86 -1.07
C THR A 69 -8.73 6.68 -1.68
N TYR A 70 -9.54 5.78 -1.12
CA TYR A 70 -10.92 5.57 -1.54
C TYR A 70 -11.78 6.81 -1.28
N VAL A 71 -11.65 7.43 -0.11
CA VAL A 71 -12.35 8.68 0.24
C VAL A 71 -12.01 9.79 -0.76
N VAL A 72 -10.74 9.98 -1.10
CA VAL A 72 -10.33 10.97 -2.12
C VAL A 72 -10.94 10.66 -3.48
N ARG A 73 -11.00 9.38 -3.88
CA ARG A 73 -11.65 8.98 -5.14
C ARG A 73 -13.14 9.34 -5.14
N VAL A 74 -13.85 9.10 -4.04
CA VAL A 74 -15.27 9.45 -3.90
C VAL A 74 -15.47 10.96 -3.96
N GLN A 75 -14.65 11.76 -3.27
CA GLN A 75 -14.71 13.23 -3.31
C GLN A 75 -14.51 13.78 -4.73
N ILE A 76 -13.64 13.17 -5.55
CA ILE A 76 -13.50 13.57 -6.96
C ILE A 76 -14.77 13.24 -7.76
N LEU A 77 -15.36 12.06 -7.55
CA LEU A 77 -16.61 11.67 -8.22
C LEU A 77 -17.80 12.55 -7.83
N LEU A 78 -17.81 13.06 -6.60
CA LEU A 78 -18.82 14.02 -6.12
C LEU A 78 -18.57 15.45 -6.61
N GLY A 79 -17.40 15.73 -7.20
CA GLY A 79 -17.02 17.06 -7.67
C GLY A 79 -16.42 17.97 -6.59
N ASP A 80 -16.21 17.46 -5.37
CA ASP A 80 -15.61 18.21 -4.25
C ASP A 80 -14.11 18.44 -4.46
N LEU A 81 -13.45 17.55 -5.21
CA LEU A 81 -12.02 17.63 -5.52
C LEU A 81 -11.76 17.56 -7.03
N ASP A 82 -10.73 18.29 -7.45
CA ASP A 82 -10.27 18.28 -8.83
C ASP A 82 -9.34 17.09 -9.14
N LYS A 83 -9.16 16.80 -10.44
CA LYS A 83 -8.18 15.80 -10.90
C LYS A 83 -6.77 16.09 -10.40
N GLY A 84 -6.40 17.37 -10.29
CA GLY A 84 -5.11 17.81 -9.78
C GLY A 84 -4.87 17.37 -8.33
N ALA A 85 -5.89 17.47 -7.46
CA ALA A 85 -5.84 16.95 -6.10
C ALA A 85 -5.63 15.43 -6.08
N GLY A 86 -6.33 14.68 -6.94
CA GLY A 86 -6.13 13.23 -7.08
C GLY A 86 -4.68 12.85 -7.42
N PHE A 87 -4.04 13.58 -8.33
CA PHE A 87 -2.62 13.39 -8.66
C PHE A 87 -1.70 13.69 -7.47
N ARG A 88 -1.92 14.81 -6.77
CA ARG A 88 -1.13 15.20 -5.60
C ARG A 88 -1.26 14.18 -4.47
N TRP A 89 -2.48 13.69 -4.23
CA TRP A 89 -2.75 12.65 -3.24
C TRP A 89 -2.04 11.34 -3.59
N SER A 90 -2.22 10.85 -4.82
CA SER A 90 -1.57 9.64 -5.31
C SER A 90 -0.05 9.71 -5.14
N ALA A 91 0.58 10.85 -5.49
CA ALA A 91 2.01 11.06 -5.29
C ALA A 91 2.42 11.07 -3.80
N ARG A 92 1.71 11.81 -2.95
CA ARG A 92 2.01 11.89 -1.51
C ARG A 92 1.85 10.53 -0.83
N SER A 93 0.78 9.81 -1.15
CA SER A 93 0.48 8.48 -0.62
C SER A 93 1.56 7.47 -1.01
N SER A 94 1.97 7.44 -2.29
CA SER A 94 3.06 6.55 -2.70
C SER A 94 4.41 6.95 -2.07
N TRP A 95 4.71 8.24 -1.96
CA TRP A 95 5.91 8.70 -1.26
C TRP A 95 5.92 8.37 0.24
N ALA A 96 4.77 8.43 0.90
CA ALA A 96 4.64 8.03 2.30
C ALA A 96 5.06 6.58 2.49
N VAL A 97 4.62 5.66 1.62
CA VAL A 97 5.07 4.25 1.67
C VAL A 97 6.56 4.13 1.33
N VAL A 98 7.05 4.87 0.34
CA VAL A 98 8.47 4.85 -0.06
C VAL A 98 9.40 5.26 1.07
N LEU A 99 8.96 6.15 1.97
CA LEU A 99 9.71 6.53 3.17
C LEU A 99 9.43 5.57 4.34
N LEU A 100 8.16 5.22 4.56
CA LEU A 100 7.73 4.41 5.71
C LEU A 100 8.31 3.01 5.68
N ALA A 101 8.20 2.29 4.55
CA ALA A 101 8.65 0.91 4.45
C ALA A 101 10.14 0.71 4.79
N PRO A 102 11.10 1.44 4.19
CA PRO A 102 12.51 1.30 4.55
C PRO A 102 12.81 1.84 5.96
N THR A 103 12.10 2.87 6.43
CA THR A 103 12.27 3.36 7.82
C THR A 103 11.83 2.30 8.83
N LEU A 104 10.66 1.70 8.62
CA LEU A 104 10.13 0.63 9.45
C LEU A 104 11.07 -0.59 9.42
N PHE A 105 11.58 -0.95 8.25
CA PHE A 105 12.56 -2.00 8.08
C PHE A 105 13.86 -1.70 8.86
N GLY A 106 14.37 -0.47 8.76
CA GLY A 106 15.57 -0.02 9.48
C GLY A 106 15.38 -0.02 11.00
N VAL A 107 14.28 0.56 11.50
CA VAL A 107 13.93 0.55 12.93
C VAL A 107 13.80 -0.87 13.44
N TRP A 108 13.14 -1.74 12.68
CA TRP A 108 13.03 -3.14 13.04
C TRP A 108 14.40 -3.80 13.13
N LYS A 109 15.18 -3.79 12.04
CA LYS A 109 16.45 -4.53 11.95
C LYS A 109 17.54 -4.01 12.87
N LEU A 110 17.57 -2.70 13.09
CA LEU A 110 18.63 -2.06 13.87
C LEU A 110 18.26 -1.92 15.35
N VAL A 111 16.97 -1.93 15.70
CA VAL A 111 16.51 -1.67 17.07
C VAL A 111 15.65 -2.81 17.60
N ALA A 112 14.50 -3.07 16.98
CA ALA A 112 13.52 -4.01 17.55
C ALA A 112 14.02 -5.46 17.62
N GLU A 113 14.61 -5.98 16.53
CA GLU A 113 15.11 -7.35 16.47
C GLU A 113 16.31 -7.59 17.41
N PRO A 114 17.35 -6.74 17.44
CA PRO A 114 18.43 -6.86 18.42
C PRO A 114 17.93 -6.80 19.87
N LEU A 115 17.03 -5.86 20.20
CA LEU A 115 16.45 -5.76 21.54
C LEU A 115 15.65 -7.02 21.91
N ALA A 116 14.84 -7.54 20.99
CA ALA A 116 14.08 -8.77 21.22
C ALA A 116 15.01 -9.98 21.44
N ARG A 117 16.07 -10.10 20.65
CA ARG A 117 17.07 -11.17 20.82
C ARG A 117 17.84 -11.05 22.14
N HIS A 118 18.15 -9.82 22.56
CA HIS A 118 18.82 -9.57 23.83
C HIS A 118 17.91 -9.86 25.04
N ALA A 119 16.62 -9.54 24.94
CA ALA A 119 15.64 -9.80 25.99
C ALA A 119 15.27 -11.29 26.12
N TRP A 120 15.41 -12.07 25.04
CA TRP A 120 15.11 -13.50 25.01
C TRP A 120 16.26 -14.35 24.45
N PRO A 121 17.42 -14.40 25.13
CA PRO A 121 18.57 -15.17 24.68
C PRO A 121 18.26 -16.67 24.83
N GLY A 122 17.90 -17.32 23.72
CA GLY A 122 17.58 -18.75 23.65
C GLY A 122 16.14 -19.08 23.20
N LEU A 123 15.26 -18.09 23.10
CA LEU A 123 13.89 -18.22 22.60
C LEU A 123 13.76 -17.41 21.30
N TRP A 124 14.35 -17.91 20.21
CA TRP A 124 13.97 -17.46 18.86
C TRP A 124 13.16 -18.56 18.17
N PRO A 125 11.84 -18.65 18.43
CA PRO A 125 11.00 -19.69 17.89
C PRO A 125 10.99 -19.64 16.36
N VAL A 126 10.85 -20.81 15.74
CA VAL A 126 10.62 -20.93 14.29
C VAL A 126 9.41 -20.10 13.85
N THR A 127 8.37 -19.98 14.68
CA THR A 127 7.18 -19.16 14.37
C THR A 127 7.52 -17.67 14.24
N VAL A 128 8.38 -17.16 15.13
CA VAL A 128 8.91 -15.79 15.02
C VAL A 128 9.73 -15.66 13.75
N GLN A 129 10.72 -16.53 13.53
CA GLN A 129 11.57 -16.44 12.34
C GLN A 129 10.77 -16.50 11.03
N MET A 130 9.77 -17.39 10.93
CA MET A 130 8.92 -17.51 9.75
C MET A 130 8.12 -16.22 9.52
N THR A 131 7.47 -15.67 10.54
CA THR A 131 6.73 -14.41 10.39
C THR A 131 7.64 -13.26 9.97
N LEU A 132 8.81 -13.13 10.60
CA LEU A 132 9.76 -12.06 10.28
C LEU A 132 10.21 -12.16 8.82
N THR A 133 10.64 -13.34 8.36
CA THR A 133 11.03 -13.55 6.96
C THR A 133 9.89 -13.22 5.99
N THR A 134 8.66 -13.66 6.27
CA THR A 134 7.49 -13.33 5.43
C THR A 134 7.26 -11.82 5.36
N ALA A 135 7.23 -11.16 6.51
CA ALA A 135 7.01 -9.71 6.57
C ALA A 135 8.16 -8.92 5.92
N GLU A 136 9.41 -9.37 6.01
CA GLU A 136 10.54 -8.73 5.32
C GLU A 136 10.37 -8.77 3.81
N VAL A 137 10.06 -9.95 3.24
CA VAL A 137 9.83 -10.10 1.81
C VAL A 137 8.66 -9.22 1.37
N GLU A 138 7.54 -9.28 2.09
CA GLU A 138 6.35 -8.50 1.73
C GLU A 138 6.57 -7.00 1.85
N VAL A 139 7.26 -6.50 2.88
CA VAL A 139 7.59 -5.08 3.03
C VAL A 139 8.50 -4.60 1.90
N VAL A 140 9.48 -5.40 1.47
CA VAL A 140 10.34 -5.05 0.34
C VAL A 140 9.55 -4.98 -0.97
N VAL A 141 8.68 -5.96 -1.24
CA VAL A 141 7.87 -5.97 -2.46
C VAL A 141 6.80 -4.85 -2.41
N TRP A 142 6.25 -4.57 -1.23
CA TRP A 142 5.35 -3.43 -0.98
C TRP A 142 6.02 -2.10 -1.30
N TRP A 143 7.25 -1.91 -0.81
CA TRP A 143 8.07 -0.75 -1.10
C TRP A 143 8.35 -0.60 -2.60
N LEU A 144 8.82 -1.66 -3.26
CA LEU A 144 9.13 -1.65 -4.69
C LEU A 144 7.89 -1.33 -5.55
N SER A 145 6.72 -1.88 -5.20
CA SER A 145 5.49 -1.61 -5.93
C SER A 145 5.10 -0.12 -5.91
N HIS A 146 5.30 0.56 -4.77
CA HIS A 146 5.04 2.00 -4.65
C HIS A 146 6.14 2.85 -5.30
N LEU A 147 7.39 2.40 -5.28
CA LEU A 147 8.48 3.07 -5.99
C LEU A 147 8.25 3.08 -7.51
N LEU A 148 7.79 1.96 -8.07
CA LEU A 148 7.40 1.86 -9.48
C LEU A 148 6.19 2.76 -9.79
N SER A 149 5.22 2.84 -8.88
CA SER A 149 4.09 3.76 -8.98
C SER A 149 4.57 5.22 -9.08
N VAL A 150 5.46 5.69 -8.20
CA VAL A 150 6.02 7.07 -8.26
C VAL A 150 6.68 7.36 -9.60
N ARG A 151 7.47 6.42 -10.14
CA ARG A 151 8.08 6.57 -11.48
C ARG A 151 7.04 6.67 -12.58
N GLY A 152 5.98 5.87 -12.52
CA GLY A 152 4.83 5.94 -13.43
C GLY A 152 4.07 7.27 -13.33
N LEU A 153 3.88 7.79 -12.12
CA LEU A 153 3.22 9.06 -11.86
C LEU A 153 3.96 10.25 -12.49
N ALA A 154 5.28 10.28 -12.39
CA ALA A 154 6.10 11.34 -12.98
C ALA A 154 5.95 11.39 -14.52
N ARG A 155 5.83 10.23 -15.18
CA ARG A 155 5.58 10.14 -16.63
C ARG A 155 4.14 10.47 -16.98
N GLY A 156 3.17 9.91 -16.25
CA GLY A 156 1.74 10.10 -16.51
C GLY A 156 1.25 11.52 -16.29
N ARG A 157 1.79 12.24 -15.29
CA ARG A 157 1.42 13.64 -15.02
C ARG A 157 1.59 14.54 -16.25
N LYS A 158 2.66 14.33 -17.03
CA LYS A 158 2.90 15.10 -18.27
C LYS A 158 1.83 14.84 -19.34
N VAL A 159 1.30 13.63 -19.40
CA VAL A 159 0.31 13.21 -20.41
C VAL A 159 -1.11 13.64 -20.02
N TYR A 160 -1.48 13.48 -18.74
CA TYR A 160 -2.85 13.72 -18.27
C TYR A 160 -3.15 15.17 -17.86
N LEU A 161 -2.11 15.98 -17.60
CA LEU A 161 -2.26 17.41 -17.32
C LEU A 161 -1.85 18.30 -18.51
N ALA A 162 -1.50 17.70 -19.65
CA ALA A 162 -1.29 18.48 -20.86
C ALA A 162 -2.60 19.19 -21.26
N PRO A 163 -2.54 20.47 -21.68
CA PRO A 163 -3.71 21.14 -22.24
C PRO A 163 -4.29 20.29 -23.36
N ALA A 164 -5.62 20.16 -23.42
CA ALA A 164 -6.27 19.50 -24.55
C ALA A 164 -5.79 20.17 -25.84
N ALA A 165 -5.33 19.37 -26.81
CA ALA A 165 -4.97 19.89 -28.12
C ALA A 165 -6.17 20.69 -28.66
N PRO A 166 -5.96 21.89 -29.22
CA PRO A 166 -7.05 22.69 -29.75
C PRO A 166 -7.83 21.82 -30.74
N GLN A 167 -9.13 21.63 -30.46
CA GLN A 167 -10.03 20.96 -31.39
C GLN A 167 -10.01 21.78 -32.68
N VAL A 168 -9.34 21.25 -33.70
CA VAL A 168 -9.42 21.80 -35.05
C VAL A 168 -10.89 21.67 -35.42
N ALA A 169 -11.58 22.81 -35.45
CA ALA A 169 -12.97 22.87 -35.88
C ALA A 169 -13.03 22.19 -37.25
N ALA A 170 -13.75 21.07 -37.31
CA ALA A 170 -13.98 20.38 -38.57
C ALA A 170 -14.66 21.38 -39.50
N ALA A 171 -13.93 21.85 -40.51
CA ALA A 171 -14.46 22.70 -41.56
C ALA A 171 -15.64 21.95 -42.17
N THR A 172 -16.84 22.47 -41.96
CA THR A 172 -18.05 21.98 -42.63
C THR A 172 -17.88 22.28 -44.12
N PRO A 173 -17.87 21.29 -45.02
CA PRO A 173 -17.89 21.58 -46.45
C PRO A 173 -19.23 22.25 -46.77
N ALA A 174 -19.16 23.37 -47.50
CA ALA A 174 -20.31 24.10 -48.04
C ALA A 174 -20.98 23.33 -49.18
#